data_AF-A0A502CDX4-F1
#
_entry.id   AF-A0A502CDX4-F1
#
_cell.length_a   1.000
_cell.length_b   1.000
_cell.length_c   1.000
_cell.angle_alpha   90.00
_cell.angle_beta   90.00
_cell.angle_gamma   90.00
#
_symmetry.space_group_name_H-M   'P 1'
#
loop_
_entity.id
_entity.type
_entity.pdbx_description
1 polymer ?
#
loop_
_entity_poly.entity_id
_entity_poly.type
_entity_poly.pdbx_seq_one_letter_code
_entity_poly.pdbx_strand_id
1 'polypeptide(L)'
;MTEAESNIRESLLDTLSFLASETKQREFAATVFYTSYQDEFAFWWFDTFHPDEPSARRMFNEAQLTILQSFSESFDGNLVELGDGERTIGQLLQESEWQCVVATARTTLAQFASAA
;
A
#
# COMPACT_ATOMS: atom_id res chain seq x y z
N MET A 1 -18.19 7.79 -12.03
CA MET A 1 -17.41 6.61 -11.63
C MET A 1 -18.20 5.38 -12.03
N THR A 2 -17.59 4.43 -12.73
CA THR A 2 -18.18 3.11 -13.04
C THR A 2 -18.09 2.18 -11.83
N GLU A 3 -18.79 1.06 -11.85
CA GLU A 3 -18.67 0.02 -10.80
C GLU A 3 -17.23 -0.51 -10.69
N ALA A 4 -16.56 -0.74 -11.83
CA ALA A 4 -15.17 -1.17 -11.84
C ALA A 4 -14.24 -0.13 -11.20
N GLU A 5 -14.46 1.17 -11.46
CA GLU A 5 -13.68 2.25 -10.84
C GLU A 5 -13.95 2.35 -9.33
N SER A 6 -15.18 2.13 -8.87
CA SER A 6 -15.49 2.04 -7.44
C SER A 6 -14.74 0.90 -6.77
N ASN A 7 -14.76 -0.29 -7.38
CA ASN A 7 -14.10 -1.48 -6.83
C ASN A 7 -12.58 -1.31 -6.76
N ILE A 8 -11.96 -0.68 -7.78
CA ILE A 8 -10.53 -0.36 -7.76
C ILE A 8 -10.21 0.64 -6.65
N ARG A 9 -11.02 1.69 -6.50
CA ARG A 9 -10.84 2.69 -5.43
C ARG A 9 -10.92 2.03 -4.05
N GLU A 10 -11.91 1.18 -3.82
CA GLU A 10 -12.07 0.45 -2.56
C GLU A 10 -10.88 -0.50 -2.31
N SER A 11 -10.49 -1.29 -3.31
CA SER A 11 -9.34 -2.19 -3.22
C SER A 11 -8.05 -1.46 -2.87
N LEU A 12 -7.79 -0.28 -3.44
CA LEU A 12 -6.63 0.54 -3.10
C LEU A 12 -6.63 0.98 -1.63
N LEU A 13 -7.78 1.45 -1.15
CA LEU A 13 -7.92 1.91 0.23
C LEU A 13 -7.83 0.74 1.23
N ASP A 14 -8.34 -0.43 0.86
CA ASP A 14 -8.21 -1.65 1.63
C ASP A 14 -6.76 -2.12 1.71
N THR A 15 -6.02 -2.12 0.59
CA THR A 15 -4.57 -2.41 0.57
C THR A 15 -3.81 -1.41 1.43
N LEU A 16 -4.11 -0.10 1.34
CA LEU A 16 -3.47 0.91 2.18
C LEU A 16 -3.77 0.69 3.67
N SER A 17 -5.03 0.38 4.00
CA SER A 17 -5.49 0.03 5.37
C SER A 17 -4.82 -1.23 5.91
N PHE A 18 -4.55 -2.20 5.04
CA PHE A 18 -3.79 -3.41 5.37
C PHE A 18 -2.32 -3.10 5.65
N LEU A 19 -1.65 -2.36 4.77
CA LEU A 19 -0.26 -1.93 4.93
C LEU A 19 -0.05 -1.08 6.19
N ALA A 20 -1.05 -0.30 6.59
CA ALA A 20 -1.02 0.50 7.81
C ALA A 20 -1.12 -0.32 9.12
N SER A 21 -1.38 -1.64 9.06
CA SER A 21 -1.60 -2.47 10.25
C SER A 21 -0.75 -3.73 10.26
N GLU A 22 0.31 -3.72 11.07
CA GLU A 22 1.11 -4.91 11.32
C GLU A 22 0.26 -6.07 11.87
N THR A 23 -0.77 -5.79 12.66
CA THR A 23 -1.68 -6.81 13.18
C THR A 23 -2.41 -7.51 12.03
N LYS A 24 -2.98 -6.75 11.09
CA LYS A 24 -3.65 -7.34 9.91
C LYS A 24 -2.67 -8.15 9.07
N GLN A 25 -1.44 -7.66 8.91
CA GLN A 25 -0.41 -8.39 8.15
C GLN A 25 -0.03 -9.71 8.83
N ARG A 26 0.12 -9.74 10.16
CA ARG A 26 0.37 -10.96 10.93
C ARG A 26 -0.80 -11.95 10.85
N GLU A 27 -2.02 -11.45 10.99
CA GLU A 27 -3.24 -12.26 10.88
C GLU A 27 -3.37 -12.89 9.49
N PHE A 28 -3.11 -12.11 8.45
CA PHE A 28 -3.12 -12.60 7.08
C PHE A 28 -2.06 -13.69 6.86
N ALA A 29 -0.82 -13.44 7.27
CA ALA A 29 0.29 -14.38 7.15
C ALA A 29 0.12 -15.67 7.98
N ALA A 30 -0.76 -15.68 8.98
CA ALA A 30 -1.14 -16.89 9.70
C ALA A 30 -2.06 -17.81 8.88
N THR A 31 -2.68 -17.28 7.83
CA THR A 31 -3.66 -17.99 6.98
C THR A 31 -3.16 -18.25 5.56
N VAL A 32 -2.28 -17.39 5.05
CA VAL A 32 -1.75 -17.46 3.68
C VAL A 32 -0.23 -17.37 3.73
N PHE A 33 0.44 -18.34 3.12
CA PHE A 33 1.90 -18.37 3.05
C PHE A 33 2.41 -17.79 1.72
N TYR A 34 3.36 -16.87 1.82
CA TYR A 34 4.18 -16.40 0.71
C TYR A 34 5.66 -16.61 1.00
N THR A 35 6.43 -16.87 -0.06
CA THR A 35 7.90 -16.90 -0.01
C THR A 35 8.48 -15.50 0.23
N SER A 36 7.79 -14.47 -0.27
CA SER A 36 8.13 -13.06 -0.07
C SER A 36 6.85 -12.25 0.16
N TYR A 37 6.61 -11.87 1.42
CA TYR A 37 5.47 -11.00 1.75
C TYR A 37 5.65 -9.57 1.22
N GLN A 38 6.90 -9.07 1.19
CA GLN A 38 7.19 -7.74 0.67
C GLN A 38 6.78 -7.62 -0.80
N ASP A 39 7.11 -8.61 -1.63
CA ASP A 39 6.86 -8.57 -3.07
C ASP A 39 5.37 -8.73 -3.37
N GLU A 40 4.69 -9.61 -2.63
CA GLU A 40 3.26 -9.81 -2.79
C GLU A 40 2.48 -8.54 -2.41
N PHE A 41 2.82 -7.91 -1.29
CA PHE A 41 2.14 -6.70 -0.85
C PHE A 41 2.47 -5.50 -1.76
N ALA A 42 3.70 -5.43 -2.28
CA ALA A 42 4.06 -4.46 -3.31
C ALA A 42 3.24 -4.69 -4.59
N PHE A 43 3.10 -5.95 -5.02
CA PHE A 43 2.29 -6.31 -6.18
C PHE A 43 0.85 -5.84 -6.03
N TRP A 44 0.20 -6.07 -4.89
CA TRP A 44 -1.18 -5.59 -4.66
C TRP A 44 -1.32 -4.07 -4.82
N TRP A 45 -0.29 -3.32 -4.42
CA TRP A 45 -0.30 -1.87 -4.56
C TRP A 45 -0.06 -1.43 -6.02
N PHE A 46 1.09 -1.82 -6.58
CA PHE A 46 1.56 -1.32 -7.88
C PHE A 46 0.82 -1.92 -9.08
N ASP A 47 0.20 -3.09 -8.94
CA ASP A 47 -0.70 -3.63 -9.97
C ASP A 47 -2.04 -2.85 -10.01
N THR A 48 -2.43 -2.22 -8.89
CA THR A 48 -3.71 -1.52 -8.77
C THR A 48 -3.60 -0.01 -8.99
N PHE A 49 -2.54 0.64 -8.50
CA PHE A 49 -2.42 2.09 -8.52
C PHE A 49 -1.68 2.63 -9.76
N HIS A 50 -2.45 3.10 -10.75
CA HIS A 50 -1.94 3.73 -11.96
C HIS A 50 -2.36 5.21 -12.03
N PRO A 51 -1.61 6.14 -11.40
CA PRO A 51 -2.07 7.52 -11.23
C PRO A 51 -2.15 8.34 -12.54
N ASP A 52 -1.43 7.92 -13.57
CA ASP A 52 -1.40 8.59 -14.88
C ASP A 52 -2.57 8.18 -15.78
N GLU A 53 -3.30 7.13 -15.42
CA GLU A 53 -4.46 6.66 -16.18
C GLU A 53 -5.65 7.65 -16.03
N PRO A 54 -6.43 7.91 -17.09
CA PRO A 54 -7.58 8.80 -17.00
C PRO A 54 -8.63 8.40 -15.97
N SER A 55 -8.71 7.11 -15.60
CA SER A 55 -9.59 6.60 -14.55
C SER A 55 -9.21 7.12 -13.16
N ALA A 56 -7.93 7.37 -12.88
CA ALA A 56 -7.46 7.84 -11.58
C ALA A 56 -8.11 9.17 -11.17
N ARG A 57 -8.21 10.12 -12.10
CA ARG A 57 -8.88 11.42 -11.88
C ARG A 57 -10.41 11.33 -11.76
N ARG A 58 -11.02 10.21 -12.16
CA ARG A 58 -12.44 9.93 -11.92
C ARG A 58 -12.68 9.25 -10.58
N MET A 59 -11.69 8.51 -10.10
CA MET A 59 -11.72 7.86 -8.80
C MET A 59 -11.36 8.83 -7.69
N PHE A 60 -10.38 9.71 -7.87
CA PHE A 60 -9.81 10.56 -6.81
C PHE A 60 -9.72 12.03 -7.22
N ASN A 61 -9.81 12.93 -6.23
CA ASN A 61 -9.49 14.35 -6.45
C ASN A 61 -7.95 14.56 -6.50
N GLU A 62 -7.51 15.76 -6.91
CA GLU A 62 -6.09 16.06 -7.07
C GLU A 62 -5.29 15.94 -5.77
N ALA A 63 -5.84 16.39 -4.64
CA ALA A 63 -5.18 16.26 -3.34
C ALA A 63 -5.01 14.79 -2.93
N GLN A 64 -6.05 13.98 -3.13
CA GLN A 64 -6.03 12.53 -2.88
C GLN A 64 -4.98 11.84 -3.77
N LEU A 65 -4.91 12.17 -5.06
CA LEU A 65 -3.91 11.61 -5.96
C LEU A 65 -2.49 11.94 -5.50
N THR A 66 -2.22 13.20 -5.15
CA THR A 66 -0.91 13.62 -4.64
C THR A 66 -0.52 12.84 -3.38
N ILE A 67 -1.45 12.65 -2.43
CA ILE A 67 -1.21 11.89 -1.20
C ILE A 67 -0.86 10.42 -1.51
N LEU A 68 -1.60 9.78 -2.42
CA LEU A 68 -1.35 8.38 -2.81
C LEU A 68 -0.06 8.21 -3.64
N GLN A 69 0.28 9.20 -4.47
CA GLN A 69 1.54 9.23 -5.20
C GLN A 69 2.73 9.35 -4.24
N SER A 70 2.69 10.27 -3.27
CA SER A 70 3.74 10.40 -2.26
C SER A 70 3.91 9.13 -1.42
N PHE A 71 2.82 8.42 -1.12
CA PHE A 71 2.92 7.10 -0.50
C PHE A 71 3.62 6.09 -1.42
N SER A 72 3.25 6.04 -2.70
CA SER A 72 3.84 5.11 -3.67
C SER A 72 5.34 5.32 -3.85
N GLU A 73 5.79 6.57 -3.93
CA GLU A 73 7.21 6.94 -3.99
C GLU A 73 7.96 6.51 -2.72
N SER A 74 7.37 6.76 -1.54
CA SER A 74 7.94 6.30 -0.27
C SER A 74 7.98 4.78 -0.17
N PHE A 75 6.96 4.09 -0.67
CA PHE A 75 6.88 2.63 -0.61
C PHE A 75 7.95 2.02 -1.53
N ASP A 76 8.03 2.47 -2.78
CA ASP A 76 9.05 2.03 -3.74
C ASP A 76 10.48 2.26 -3.21
N GLY A 77 10.75 3.46 -2.67
CA GLY A 77 12.06 3.77 -2.07
C GLY A 77 12.44 2.83 -0.92
N ASN A 78 11.49 2.50 -0.03
CA ASN A 78 11.76 1.54 1.04
C ASN A 78 11.93 0.11 0.53
N LEU A 79 11.24 -0.30 -0.53
CA LEU A 79 11.44 -1.61 -1.15
C LEU A 79 12.84 -1.72 -1.76
N VAL A 80 13.33 -0.67 -2.42
CA VAL A 80 14.70 -0.61 -2.96
C VAL A 80 15.75 -0.75 -1.86
N GLU A 81 15.61 -0.01 -0.76
CA GLU A 81 16.55 -0.07 0.38
C GLU A 81 16.49 -1.40 1.12
N LEU A 82 15.29 -1.97 1.27
CA LEU A 82 15.09 -3.29 1.87
C LEU A 82 15.76 -4.39 1.02
N GLY A 83 15.80 -4.18 -0.29
CA GLY A 83 16.43 -5.06 -1.26
C GLY A 83 15.74 -6.42 -1.41
N ASP A 84 16.30 -7.22 -2.32
CA ASP A 84 15.80 -8.55 -2.61
C ASP A 84 16.07 -9.49 -1.43
N GLY A 85 15.09 -10.30 -1.07
CA GLY A 85 15.28 -11.34 -0.06
C GLY A 85 13.97 -11.96 0.41
N GLU A 86 14.00 -13.28 0.60
CA GLU A 86 12.88 -13.99 1.23
C GLU A 86 12.88 -13.68 2.73
N ARG A 87 11.83 -12.98 3.18
CA ARG A 87 11.60 -12.65 4.58
C ARG A 87 10.26 -13.22 5.02
N THR A 88 10.26 -13.92 6.13
CA THR A 88 9.01 -14.22 6.83
C THR A 88 8.33 -12.92 7.27
N ILE A 89 7.02 -12.94 7.49
CA ILE A 89 6.31 -11.75 7.97
C ILE A 89 6.91 -11.21 9.28
N GLY A 90 7.41 -12.10 10.15
CA GLY A 90 8.02 -11.72 11.42
C GLY A 90 9.31 -10.94 11.22
N GLN A 91 10.17 -11.38 10.29
CA GLN A 91 11.39 -10.67 9.92
C GLN A 91 11.07 -9.34 9.26
N LEU A 92 10.17 -9.35 8.27
CA LEU A 92 9.77 -8.14 7.53
C LEU A 92 9.29 -7.02 8.46
N LEU A 93 8.45 -7.34 9.43
CA LEU A 93 7.92 -6.37 10.40
C LEU A 93 8.97 -5.80 11.38
N GLN A 94 10.18 -6.37 11.43
CA GLN A 94 11.29 -5.84 12.22
C GLN A 94 12.23 -4.95 11.41
N GLU A 95 12.12 -4.94 10.08
CA GLU A 95 12.97 -4.13 9.20
C GLU A 95 12.57 -2.65 9.31
N SER A 96 13.56 -1.77 9.42
CA SER A 96 13.34 -0.33 9.56
C SER A 96 12.56 0.25 8.37
N GLU A 97 12.86 -0.24 7.18
CA GLU A 97 12.28 0.17 5.92
C GLU A 97 10.80 -0.21 5.89
N TRP A 98 10.46 -1.42 6.33
CA TRP A 98 9.06 -1.86 6.39
C TRP A 98 8.26 -1.14 7.49
N GLN A 99 8.89 -0.89 8.64
CA GLN A 99 8.26 -0.05 9.68
C GLN A 99 7.97 1.36 9.16
N CYS A 100 8.85 1.91 8.31
CA CYS A 100 8.61 3.16 7.60
C CYS A 100 7.39 3.05 6.69
N VAL A 101 7.27 1.99 5.87
CA VAL A 101 6.08 1.74 5.04
C VAL A 101 4.80 1.73 5.85
N VAL A 102 4.77 1.00 6.97
CA VAL A 102 3.59 0.93 7.87
C VAL A 102 3.25 2.31 8.44
N ALA A 103 4.25 3.08 8.89
CA ALA A 103 4.05 4.41 9.45
C ALA A 103 3.58 5.43 8.39
N THR A 104 4.15 5.38 7.19
CA THR A 104 3.74 6.23 6.06
C THR A 104 2.31 5.87 5.64
N ALA A 105 1.97 4.59 5.50
CA ALA A 105 0.61 4.15 5.18
C ALA A 105 -0.44 4.69 6.18
N ARG A 106 -0.14 4.66 7.50
CA ARG A 106 -1.00 5.25 8.53
C ARG A 106 -1.19 6.75 8.33
N THR A 107 -0.09 7.47 8.08
CA THR A 107 -0.12 8.91 7.83
C THR A 107 -0.92 9.24 6.58
N THR A 108 -0.72 8.48 5.50
CA THR A 108 -1.43 8.62 4.23
C THR A 108 -2.93 8.42 4.43
N LEU A 109 -3.38 7.42 5.19
CA LEU A 109 -4.81 7.24 5.50
C LEU A 109 -5.41 8.44 6.25
N ALA A 110 -4.69 8.96 7.24
CA ALA A 110 -5.15 10.13 8.01
C ALA A 110 -5.27 11.37 7.12
N GLN A 111 -4.28 11.61 6.25
CA GLN A 111 -4.30 12.70 5.28
C GLN A 111 -5.42 12.51 4.25
N PHE A 112 -5.57 11.30 3.71
CA PHE A 112 -6.59 10.97 2.72
C PHE A 112 -8.01 11.22 3.26
N ALA A 113 -8.28 10.82 4.51
CA ALA A 113 -9.56 11.08 5.16
C ALA A 113 -9.85 12.58 5.35
N SER A 114 -8.81 13.41 5.51
CA SER A 114 -8.95 14.87 5.63
C SER A 114 -9.03 15.61 4.29
N ALA A 115 -8.69 14.94 3.18
CA ALA A 115 -8.70 15.48 1.83
C ALA A 115 -9.99 15.16 1.04
N ALA A 116 -10.95 14.50 1.70
CA ALA A 116 -12.24 14.08 1.14
C ALA A 116 -13.32 15.17 1.23
#